data_AF-A0A4S0QR74-F1
#
_entry.id   AF-A0A4S0QR74-F1
#
_cell.length_a   1.000
_cell.length_b   1.000
_cell.length_c   1.000
_cell.angle_alpha   90.00
_cell.angle_beta   90.00
_cell.angle_gamma   90.00
#
_symmetry.space_group_name_H-M   'P 1'
#
loop_
_entity.id
_entity.type
_entity.pdbx_description
1 polymer ?
#
loop_
_entity_poly.entity_id
_entity_poly.type
_entity_poly.pdbx_seq_one_letter_code
_entity_poly.pdbx_strand_id
1 'polypeptide(L)'
;EPSYSPVRLQEAEARLRTLSGEDIDRIERNLIAGLPATERTYNRETMRDALADYAAIGPAELRANLAWFLKEIIPVAEEVGARMCIHPDDPPFSLYGLPRVVSTADDA
;
A
#
# COMPACT_ATOMS: atom_id res chain seq x y z
N GLU A 1 17.91 -1.59 -5.41
CA GLU A 1 16.47 -1.24 -5.48
C GLU A 1 16.11 -0.84 -6.90
N PRO A 2 15.37 -1.66 -7.67
CA PRO A 2 15.10 -1.44 -9.09
C PRO A 2 14.00 -0.41 -9.36
N SER A 3 13.18 -0.05 -8.37
CA SER A 3 12.05 0.87 -8.54
C SER A 3 12.46 2.34 -8.75
N TYR A 4 13.74 2.68 -8.58
CA TYR A 4 14.24 4.05 -8.68
C TYR A 4 15.43 4.16 -9.62
N SER A 5 15.57 5.32 -10.27
CA SER A 5 16.74 5.62 -11.11
C SER A 5 18.01 5.75 -10.26
N PRO A 6 19.20 5.51 -10.84
CA PRO A 6 20.47 5.66 -10.11
C PRO A 6 20.64 7.06 -9.49
N VAL A 7 20.20 8.10 -10.19
CA VAL A 7 20.24 9.50 -9.68
C VAL A 7 19.35 9.64 -8.45
N ARG A 8 18.13 9.09 -8.46
CA ARG A 8 17.23 9.13 -7.29
C ARG A 8 17.80 8.39 -6.09
N LEU A 9 18.47 7.26 -6.31
CA LEU A 9 19.13 6.51 -5.24
C LEU A 9 20.26 7.34 -4.61
N GLN A 10 21.08 8.01 -5.43
CA GLN A 10 22.15 8.89 -4.94
C GLN A 10 21.59 10.09 -4.14
N GLU A 11 20.52 10.73 -4.61
CA GLU A 11 19.83 11.80 -3.88
C GLU A 11 19.31 11.31 -2.53
N ALA A 12 18.69 10.12 -2.50
CA ALA A 12 18.16 9.52 -1.28
C ALA A 12 19.26 9.18 -0.28
N GLU A 13 20.37 8.60 -0.72
CA GLU A 13 21.54 8.31 0.12
C GLU A 13 22.17 9.58 0.69
N ALA A 14 22.35 10.61 -0.14
CA ALA A 14 22.88 11.90 0.29
C ALA A 14 21.99 12.54 1.35
N ARG A 15 20.67 12.54 1.13
CA ARG A 15 19.69 13.02 2.12
C ARG A 15 19.74 12.20 3.40
N LEU A 16 19.76 10.87 3.32
CA LEU A 16 19.77 10.01 4.49
C LEU A 16 20.97 10.29 5.40
N ARG A 17 22.15 10.56 4.84
CA ARG A 17 23.37 10.90 5.59
C ARG A 17 23.26 12.20 6.39
N THR A 18 22.34 13.10 6.02
CA THR A 18 22.13 14.37 6.74
C THR A 18 21.05 14.28 7.82
N LEU A 19 20.26 13.19 7.87
CA LEU A 19 19.17 13.06 8.81
C LEU A 19 19.68 12.65 10.20
N SER A 20 19.11 13.25 11.23
CA SER A 20 19.31 12.80 12.61
C SER A 20 18.51 11.52 12.89
N GLY A 21 18.81 10.84 14.01
CA GLY A 21 18.00 9.71 14.48
C GLY A 21 16.52 10.10 14.67
N GLU A 22 16.27 11.28 15.25
CA GLU A 22 14.92 11.80 15.44
C GLU A 22 14.19 12.05 14.10
N ASP A 23 14.91 12.54 13.07
CA ASP A 23 14.34 12.71 11.75
C ASP A 23 13.96 11.38 11.11
N ILE A 24 14.81 10.36 11.24
CA ILE A 24 14.56 9.01 10.74
C ILE A 24 13.33 8.42 11.45
N ASP A 25 13.28 8.51 12.78
CA ASP A 25 12.15 8.00 13.57
C ASP A 25 10.83 8.72 13.23
N ARG A 26 10.90 10.03 12.97
CA ARG A 26 9.73 10.81 12.52
C ARG A 26 9.27 10.40 11.13
N ILE A 27 10.18 10.22 10.18
CA ILE A 27 9.84 9.77 8.82
C ILE A 27 9.23 8.37 8.87
N GLU A 28 9.83 7.45 9.62
CA GLU A 28 9.31 6.11 9.77
C GLU A 28 7.90 6.10 10.35
N ARG A 29 7.66 6.82 11.45
CA ARG A 29 6.31 6.94 12.02
C ARG A 29 5.30 7.52 11.03
N ASN A 30 5.67 8.55 10.28
CA ASN A 30 4.79 9.13 9.26
C ASN A 30 4.43 8.13 8.16
N LEU A 31 5.31 7.17 7.86
CA LEU A 31 5.10 6.18 6.81
C LEU A 31 4.28 4.97 7.29
N ILE A 32 4.47 4.51 8.54
CA ILE A 32 3.96 3.18 8.95
C ILE A 32 3.04 3.20 10.19
N ALA A 33 2.98 4.28 10.97
CA ALA A 33 2.19 4.29 12.21
C ALA A 33 0.66 4.26 11.97
N GLY A 34 0.23 4.38 10.71
CA GLY A 34 -1.17 4.47 10.32
C GLY A 34 -1.62 5.92 10.16
N LEU A 35 -2.56 6.14 9.24
CA LEU A 35 -3.26 7.42 9.09
C LEU A 35 -4.44 7.47 10.07
N PRO A 36 -5.01 8.65 10.36
CA PRO A 36 -6.26 8.73 11.09
C PRO A 36 -7.31 7.78 10.50
N ALA A 37 -8.01 7.05 11.37
CA ALA A 37 -8.99 5.99 11.04
C ALA A 37 -8.42 4.62 10.56
N THR A 38 -7.12 4.33 10.71
CA THR A 38 -6.61 2.95 10.56
C THR A 38 -6.78 2.12 11.84
N GLU A 39 -7.29 0.89 11.72
CA GLU A 39 -7.49 -0.02 12.85
C GLU A 39 -6.18 -0.65 13.39
N ARG A 40 -5.08 -0.57 12.63
CA ARG A 40 -3.79 -1.19 12.97
C ARG A 40 -2.69 -0.16 13.07
N THR A 41 -1.86 -0.30 14.09
CA THR A 41 -0.62 0.47 14.26
C THR A 41 0.56 -0.46 13.97
N TYR A 42 1.50 -0.02 13.13
CA TYR A 42 2.72 -0.78 12.84
C TYR A 42 3.95 -0.14 13.48
N ASN A 43 4.94 -0.97 13.80
CA ASN A 43 6.32 -0.59 13.99
C ASN A 43 7.17 -1.24 12.88
N ARG A 44 8.49 -1.02 12.88
CA ARG A 44 9.38 -1.55 11.84
C ARG A 44 9.25 -3.06 11.64
N GLU A 45 9.22 -3.81 12.73
CA GLU A 45 9.19 -5.27 12.71
C GLU A 45 7.84 -5.76 12.21
N THR A 46 6.74 -5.28 12.81
CA THR A 46 5.40 -5.72 12.42
C THR A 46 5.01 -5.28 11.01
N MET A 47 5.56 -4.16 10.52
CA MET A 47 5.41 -3.76 9.12
C MET A 47 6.14 -4.73 8.18
N ARG A 48 7.36 -5.16 8.54
CA ARG A 48 8.11 -6.14 7.73
C ARG A 48 7.40 -7.49 7.66
N ASP A 49 6.84 -7.94 8.77
CA ASP A 49 6.06 -9.19 8.81
C ASP A 49 4.81 -9.07 7.95
N ALA A 50 4.06 -7.97 8.07
CA ALA A 50 2.87 -7.73 7.24
C ALA A 50 3.20 -7.65 5.74
N LEU A 51 4.37 -7.12 5.36
CA LEU A 51 4.84 -7.13 3.98
C LEU A 51 5.17 -8.55 3.49
N ALA A 52 5.69 -9.42 4.37
CA ALA A 52 6.06 -10.78 4.01
C ALA A 52 4.84 -11.64 3.62
N ASP A 53 3.66 -11.37 4.18
CA ASP A 53 2.40 -12.04 3.82
C ASP A 53 2.04 -11.87 2.33
N TYR A 54 2.55 -10.82 1.68
CA TYR A 54 2.30 -10.49 0.28
C TYR A 54 3.43 -10.91 -0.66
N ALA A 55 4.46 -11.60 -0.17
CA ALA A 55 5.66 -11.93 -0.96
C ALA A 55 5.35 -12.74 -2.24
N ALA A 56 4.25 -13.49 -2.26
CA ALA A 56 3.80 -14.28 -3.41
C ALA A 56 2.56 -13.69 -4.12
N ILE A 57 2.14 -12.47 -3.77
CA ILE A 57 0.94 -11.83 -4.30
C ILE A 57 1.36 -10.73 -5.27
N GLY A 58 1.21 -11.00 -6.57
CA GLY A 58 1.38 -10.02 -7.64
C GLY A 58 0.07 -9.31 -8.02
N PRO A 59 0.09 -8.45 -9.05
CA PRO A 59 -1.10 -7.74 -9.51
C PRO A 59 -2.24 -8.66 -9.94
N ALA A 60 -1.94 -9.80 -10.57
CA ALA A 60 -2.94 -10.75 -11.04
C ALA A 60 -3.64 -11.44 -9.85
N GLU A 61 -2.85 -11.90 -8.87
CA GLU A 61 -3.34 -12.54 -7.66
C GLU A 61 -4.19 -11.57 -6.84
N LEU A 62 -3.73 -10.32 -6.68
CA LEU A 62 -4.49 -9.32 -5.91
C LEU A 62 -5.82 -8.96 -6.60
N ARG A 63 -5.85 -8.85 -7.93
CA ARG A 63 -7.11 -8.67 -8.69
C ARG A 63 -8.04 -9.85 -8.53
N ALA A 64 -7.53 -11.08 -8.56
CA ALA A 64 -8.34 -12.28 -8.35
C ALA A 64 -8.95 -12.31 -6.93
N ASN A 65 -8.18 -11.91 -5.92
CA ASN A 65 -8.65 -11.79 -4.54
C ASN A 65 -9.76 -10.73 -4.42
N LEU A 66 -9.57 -9.55 -5.03
CA LEU A 66 -10.59 -8.50 -5.06
C LEU A 66 -11.86 -8.97 -5.77
N ALA A 67 -11.72 -9.62 -6.92
CA ALA A 67 -12.85 -10.18 -7.66
C ALA A 67 -13.61 -11.25 -6.85
N TRP A 68 -12.89 -12.09 -6.09
CA TRP A 68 -13.50 -13.07 -5.19
C TRP A 68 -14.31 -12.37 -4.09
N PHE A 69 -13.74 -11.35 -3.43
CA PHE A 69 -14.43 -10.56 -2.42
C PHE A 69 -15.71 -9.90 -2.98
N LEU A 70 -15.61 -9.24 -4.13
CA LEU A 70 -16.73 -8.53 -4.75
C LEU A 70 -17.87 -9.48 -5.14
N LYS A 71 -17.57 -10.70 -5.60
CA LYS A 71 -18.59 -11.70 -5.92
C LYS A 71 -19.46 -12.08 -4.72
N GLU A 72 -18.89 -12.07 -3.52
CA GLU A 72 -19.62 -12.38 -2.29
C GLU A 72 -20.37 -11.15 -1.74
N ILE A 73 -19.75 -9.96 -1.76
CA ILE A 73 -20.32 -8.79 -1.07
C ILE A 73 -21.32 -7.97 -1.91
N ILE A 74 -21.18 -7.94 -3.25
CA ILE A 74 -22.04 -7.12 -4.10
C ILE A 74 -23.51 -7.59 -4.06
N PRO A 75 -23.83 -8.90 -4.15
CA PRO A 75 -25.22 -9.35 -4.06
C PRO A 75 -25.91 -8.94 -2.76
N VAL A 76 -25.18 -8.98 -1.64
CA VAL A 76 -25.71 -8.56 -0.32
C VAL A 76 -25.95 -7.05 -0.29
N ALA A 77 -25.04 -6.25 -0.87
CA ALA A 77 -25.24 -4.80 -0.98
C ALA A 77 -26.49 -4.47 -1.82
N GLU A 78 -26.70 -5.19 -2.92
CA GLU A 78 -27.89 -5.04 -3.77
C GLU A 78 -29.18 -5.43 -3.03
N GLU A 79 -29.19 -6.53 -2.26
CA GLU A 79 -30.34 -6.99 -1.48
C GLU A 79 -30.87 -5.90 -0.53
N VAL A 80 -29.96 -5.17 0.11
CA VAL A 80 -30.32 -4.10 1.05
C VAL A 80 -30.45 -2.72 0.39
N GLY A 81 -30.31 -2.64 -0.93
CA GLY A 81 -30.38 -1.38 -1.69
C GLY A 81 -29.18 -0.43 -1.48
N ALA A 82 -28.05 -0.94 -0.99
CA ALA A 82 -26.81 -0.19 -0.86
C ALA A 82 -26.04 -0.11 -2.19
N ARG A 83 -25.23 0.94 -2.34
CA ARG A 83 -24.29 1.09 -3.46
C ARG A 83 -22.87 1.13 -2.94
N MET A 84 -22.03 0.24 -3.46
CA MET A 84 -20.62 0.19 -3.12
C MET A 84 -19.82 1.14 -4.02
N CYS A 85 -18.90 1.90 -3.43
CA CYS A 85 -17.99 2.79 -4.14
C CYS A 85 -16.57 2.50 -3.66
N ILE A 86 -15.74 1.90 -4.52
CA ILE A 86 -14.34 1.62 -4.19
C ILE A 86 -13.50 2.89 -4.34
N HIS A 87 -12.69 3.19 -3.32
CA HIS A 87 -11.75 4.32 -3.37
C HIS A 87 -10.49 3.91 -4.12
N PRO A 88 -9.89 4.79 -4.95
CA PRO A 88 -8.64 4.48 -5.62
C PRO A 88 -7.45 4.39 -4.64
N ASP A 89 -6.39 3.77 -5.10
CA ASP A 89 -5.11 3.75 -4.41
C ASP A 89 -4.51 5.17 -4.25
N ASP A 90 -3.96 5.49 -3.08
CA ASP A 90 -3.26 6.77 -2.82
C ASP A 90 -1.89 6.55 -2.17
N PRO A 91 -0.77 6.83 -2.86
CA PRO A 91 -0.70 7.25 -4.26
C PRO A 91 -1.05 6.09 -5.24
N PRO A 92 -1.47 6.39 -6.48
CA PRO A 92 -1.95 5.38 -7.43
C PRO A 92 -0.81 4.66 -8.18
N PHE A 93 0.14 4.09 -7.44
CA PHE A 93 1.20 3.24 -7.99
C PHE A 93 1.78 2.30 -6.92
N SER A 94 2.40 1.21 -7.36
CA SER A 94 3.03 0.22 -6.48
C SER A 94 4.14 0.80 -5.63
N LEU A 95 4.12 0.45 -4.33
CA LEU A 95 5.10 0.86 -3.33
C LEU A 95 5.50 -0.35 -2.50
N TYR A 96 6.74 -0.37 -2.01
CA TYR A 96 7.27 -1.43 -1.12
C TYR A 96 7.20 -2.85 -1.70
N GLY A 97 7.18 -2.98 -3.03
CA GLY A 97 7.01 -4.27 -3.71
C GLY A 97 5.56 -4.79 -3.71
N LEU A 98 4.60 -4.04 -3.16
CA LEU A 98 3.20 -4.43 -3.14
C LEU A 98 2.48 -4.00 -4.43
N PRO A 99 1.62 -4.88 -4.99
CA PRO A 99 0.72 -4.48 -6.06
C PRO A 99 -0.35 -3.51 -5.55
N ARG A 100 -0.71 -2.56 -6.40
CA ARG A 100 -1.87 -1.67 -6.25
C ARG A 100 -2.71 -1.81 -7.52
N VAL A 101 -4.00 -2.06 -7.40
CA VAL A 101 -4.84 -2.59 -8.50
C VAL A 101 -6.12 -1.78 -8.75
N VAL A 102 -6.25 -0.62 -8.10
CA VAL A 102 -7.31 0.38 -8.32
C VAL A 102 -6.62 1.75 -8.48
N SER A 103 -5.71 1.84 -9.44
CA SER A 103 -4.76 2.94 -9.60
C SER A 103 -4.93 3.70 -10.92
N THR A 104 -5.49 3.06 -11.95
CA THR A 104 -5.61 3.61 -13.30
C THR A 104 -7.02 3.45 -13.87
N ALA A 105 -7.31 4.11 -14.99
CA ALA A 105 -8.59 3.95 -15.67
C ALA A 105 -8.83 2.51 -16.18
N ASP A 106 -7.75 1.78 -16.50
CA ASP A 106 -7.84 0.38 -16.94
C ASP A 106 -8.23 -0.58 -15.80
N ASP A 107 -8.25 -0.09 -14.55
CA ASP A 107 -8.66 -0.85 -13.36
C ASP A 107 -10.16 -0.76 -13.07
N ALA A 108 -10.89 0.13 -13.76
CA ALA A 108 -12.32 0.36 -13.59
C ALA A 108 -13.17 -0.54 -14.50
#